data_AF-A0AAU7DQI4-F1
#
_entry.id   AF-A0AAU7DQI4-F1
#
_cell.length_a   1.000
_cell.length_b   1.000
_cell.length_c   1.000
_cell.angle_alpha   90.00
_cell.angle_beta   90.00
_cell.angle_gamma   90.00
#
_symmetry.space_group_name_H-M   'P 1'
#
loop_
_entity.id
_entity.type
_entity.pdbx_description
1 polymer ?
#
loop_
_entity_poly.entity_id
_entity_poly.type
_entity_poly.pdbx_seq_one_letter_code
_entity_poly.pdbx_strand_id
1 'polypeptide(L)'
;MNSGNLEVVFAPLSLLVFLTATFVLGWACLFAFRDRAVILKQLWAAAVVEGLLLIQVVTSAIGLAGHTRPDFAAWEFWGYVVTALIILPGAALWAFAERTKWSSVVLAVGAFTVIFLQFRLIQLWG
;
A
#
# COMPACT_ATOMS: atom_id res chain seq x y z
N MET A 1 22.70 11.47 -10.70
CA MET A 1 21.42 11.05 -11.30
C MET A 1 20.40 12.12 -10.96
N ASN A 2 19.83 12.79 -11.98
CA ASN A 2 18.94 13.95 -11.82
C ASN A 2 17.66 13.59 -11.03
N SER A 3 17.18 14.50 -10.17
CA SER A 3 15.92 14.41 -9.42
C SER A 3 14.71 13.98 -10.27
N GLY A 4 14.71 14.34 -11.56
CA GLY A 4 13.66 13.96 -12.51
C GLY A 4 13.45 12.44 -12.67
N ASN A 5 14.45 11.59 -12.45
CA ASN A 5 14.25 10.13 -12.59
C ASN A 5 13.42 9.53 -11.43
N LEU A 6 13.51 10.13 -10.23
CA LEU A 6 12.78 9.64 -9.07
C LEU A 6 11.30 10.00 -9.18
N GLU A 7 10.99 11.22 -9.60
CA GLU A 7 9.61 11.66 -9.84
C GLU A 7 8.95 10.84 -10.96
N VAL A 8 9.68 10.58 -12.06
CA VAL A 8 9.19 9.79 -13.20
C VAL A 8 8.90 8.33 -12.82
N VAL A 9 9.56 7.76 -11.82
CA VAL A 9 9.32 6.38 -11.36
C VAL A 9 8.33 6.33 -10.20
N PHE A 10 8.45 7.25 -9.25
CA PHE A 10 7.67 7.30 -8.03
C PHE A 10 6.19 7.61 -8.28
N ALA A 11 5.89 8.61 -9.12
CA ALA A 11 4.51 8.99 -9.43
C ALA A 11 3.69 7.85 -10.07
N PRO A 12 4.15 7.18 -11.16
CA PRO A 12 3.40 6.08 -11.74
C PRO A 12 3.30 4.86 -10.82
N LEU A 13 4.35 4.56 -10.03
CA LEU A 13 4.27 3.47 -9.05
C LEU A 13 3.22 3.75 -7.98
N SER A 14 3.22 4.96 -7.42
CA SER A 14 2.24 5.36 -6.39
C SER A 14 0.80 5.32 -6.94
N LEU A 15 0.62 5.73 -8.21
CA LEU A 15 -0.66 5.59 -8.90
C LEU A 15 -1.08 4.12 -9.05
N LEU A 16 -0.17 3.24 -9.45
CA LEU A 16 -0.46 1.81 -9.58
C LEU A 16 -0.85 1.19 -8.22
N VAL A 17 -0.14 1.53 -7.16
CA VAL A 17 -0.49 1.10 -5.79
C VAL A 17 -1.89 1.62 -5.42
N PHE A 18 -2.17 2.91 -5.68
CA PHE A 18 -3.47 3.52 -5.37
C PHE A 18 -4.62 2.82 -6.12
N LEU A 19 -4.46 2.57 -7.43
CA LEU A 19 -5.47 1.92 -8.26
C LEU A 19 -5.72 0.47 -7.83
N THR A 20 -4.65 -0.29 -7.62
CA THR A 20 -4.76 -1.70 -7.20
C THR A 20 -5.32 -1.83 -5.78
N ALA A 21 -4.92 -0.96 -4.85
CA ALA A 21 -5.49 -0.91 -3.50
C ALA A 21 -6.97 -0.51 -3.50
N THR A 22 -7.37 0.45 -4.35
CA THR A 22 -8.79 0.84 -4.52
C THR A 22 -9.63 -0.31 -5.06
N PHE A 23 -9.09 -1.07 -6.00
CA PHE A 23 -9.73 -2.28 -6.51
C PHE A 23 -9.93 -3.34 -5.40
N VAL A 24 -8.90 -3.60 -4.59
CA VAL A 24 -8.99 -4.52 -3.44
C VAL A 24 -10.01 -4.01 -2.42
N LEU A 25 -10.00 -2.71 -2.10
CA LEU A 25 -10.96 -2.08 -1.21
C LEU A 25 -12.40 -2.30 -1.69
N GLY A 26 -12.68 -1.98 -2.95
CA GLY A 26 -14.00 -2.16 -3.54
C GLY A 26 -14.47 -3.62 -3.45
N TRP A 27 -13.59 -4.56 -3.76
CA TRP A 27 -13.92 -5.99 -3.68
C TRP A 27 -14.17 -6.46 -2.23
N ALA A 28 -13.31 -6.06 -1.29
CA ALA A 28 -13.46 -6.39 0.12
C ALA A 28 -14.73 -5.79 0.72
N CYS A 29 -15.05 -4.53 0.41
CA CYS A 29 -16.30 -3.89 0.80
C CYS A 29 -17.52 -4.64 0.25
N LEU A 30 -17.51 -5.02 -1.03
CA LEU A 30 -18.60 -5.80 -1.62
C LEU A 30 -18.83 -7.14 -0.91
N PHE A 31 -17.76 -7.80 -0.43
CA PHE A 31 -17.88 -9.04 0.34
C PHE A 31 -18.35 -8.79 1.77
N ALA A 32 -17.88 -7.72 2.42
CA ALA A 32 -18.36 -7.31 3.72
C ALA A 32 -19.87 -7.00 3.71
N PHE A 33 -20.36 -6.29 2.69
CA PHE A 33 -21.80 -6.01 2.51
C PHE A 33 -22.64 -7.25 2.17
N ARG A 34 -22.01 -8.31 1.65
CA ARG A 34 -22.67 -9.59 1.34
C ARG A 34 -22.51 -10.63 2.46
N ASP A 35 -22.05 -10.20 3.64
CA ASP A 35 -21.77 -11.06 4.81
C ASP A 35 -20.84 -12.26 4.48
N ARG A 36 -19.87 -12.06 3.57
CA ARG A 36 -18.95 -13.11 3.11
C ARG A 36 -17.54 -12.86 3.60
N ALA A 37 -16.80 -13.94 3.86
CA ALA A 37 -15.39 -13.89 4.23
C ALA A 37 -14.47 -13.70 3.02
N VAL A 38 -13.25 -13.23 3.27
CA VAL A 38 -12.19 -13.09 2.25
C VAL A 38 -11.90 -14.43 1.59
N ILE A 39 -11.76 -14.38 0.27
CA ILE A 39 -11.34 -15.52 -0.54
C ILE A 39 -9.88 -15.36 -0.96
N LEU A 40 -9.22 -16.48 -1.29
CA LEU A 40 -7.81 -16.50 -1.69
C LEU A 40 -7.51 -15.56 -2.87
N LYS A 41 -8.47 -15.35 -3.78
CA LYS A 41 -8.32 -14.41 -4.91
C LYS A 41 -8.13 -12.95 -4.45
N GLN A 42 -8.79 -12.52 -3.38
CA GLN A 42 -8.61 -11.18 -2.81
C GLN A 42 -7.24 -11.05 -2.13
N LEU A 43 -6.74 -12.13 -1.52
CA LEU A 43 -5.39 -12.15 -0.94
C LEU A 43 -4.31 -12.08 -2.02
N TRP A 44 -4.50 -12.75 -3.17
CA TRP A 44 -3.61 -12.58 -4.32
C TRP A 44 -3.64 -11.15 -4.87
N ALA A 45 -4.81 -10.52 -4.95
CA ALA A 45 -4.91 -9.11 -5.33
C ALA A 45 -4.20 -8.19 -4.33
N ALA A 46 -4.33 -8.43 -3.02
CA ALA A 46 -3.59 -7.72 -2.00
C ALA A 46 -2.08 -7.95 -2.09
N ALA A 47 -1.64 -9.16 -2.44
CA ALA A 47 -0.23 -9.49 -2.66
C ALA A 47 0.38 -8.73 -3.86
N VAL A 48 -0.43 -8.40 -4.88
CA VAL A 48 0.03 -7.53 -5.97
C VAL A 48 0.30 -6.11 -5.47
N VAL A 49 -0.58 -5.56 -4.63
CA VAL A 49 -0.36 -4.25 -3.98
C VAL A 49 0.92 -4.27 -3.16
N GLU A 50 1.12 -5.34 -2.40
CA GLU A 50 2.31 -5.56 -1.57
C GLU A 50 3.60 -5.61 -2.42
N GLY A 51 3.58 -6.32 -3.55
CA GLY A 51 4.70 -6.36 -4.49
C GLY A 51 5.03 -4.98 -5.07
N LEU A 52 4.01 -4.18 -5.38
CA LEU A 52 4.22 -2.80 -5.86
C LEU A 52 4.81 -1.90 -4.76
N LEU A 53 4.37 -2.05 -3.51
CA LEU A 53 4.95 -1.36 -2.36
C LEU A 53 6.42 -1.74 -2.16
N LEU A 54 6.78 -3.02 -2.32
CA LEU A 54 8.18 -3.46 -2.25
C LEU A 54 9.04 -2.84 -3.37
N ILE A 55 8.53 -2.77 -4.59
CA ILE A 55 9.21 -2.09 -5.70
C ILE A 55 9.38 -0.60 -5.38
N GLN A 56 8.35 0.05 -4.82
CA GLN A 56 8.41 1.45 -4.37
C GLN A 56 9.49 1.64 -3.30
N VAL A 57 9.59 0.74 -2.31
CA VAL A 57 10.65 0.75 -1.28
C VAL A 57 12.03 0.69 -1.91
N VAL A 58 12.28 -0.30 -2.79
CA VAL A 58 13.60 -0.52 -3.39
C VAL A 58 14.01 0.66 -4.27
N THR A 59 13.12 1.11 -5.15
CA THR A 59 13.40 2.25 -6.05
C THR A 59 13.62 3.55 -5.27
N SER A 60 12.85 3.79 -4.21
CA SER A 60 13.01 4.97 -3.35
C SER A 60 14.29 4.91 -2.52
N ALA A 61 14.66 3.75 -1.98
CA ALA A 61 15.94 3.57 -1.28
C ALA A 61 17.14 3.89 -2.18
N ILE A 62 17.15 3.35 -3.41
CA ILE A 62 18.21 3.60 -4.39
C ILE A 62 18.27 5.10 -4.74
N GLY A 63 17.12 5.74 -4.88
CA GLY A 63 17.03 7.17 -5.20
C GLY A 63 17.46 8.12 -4.08
N LEU A 64 17.06 7.81 -2.85
CA LEU A 64 17.35 8.61 -1.66
C LEU A 64 18.80 8.46 -1.19
N ALA A 65 19.44 7.31 -1.44
CA ALA A 65 20.86 7.11 -1.12
C ALA A 65 21.81 8.12 -1.81
N GLY A 66 21.35 8.78 -2.89
CA GLY A 66 22.10 9.80 -3.61
C GLY A 66 21.82 11.25 -3.19
N HIS A 67 20.89 11.50 -2.25
CA HIS A 67 20.41 12.85 -1.94
C HIS A 67 20.26 13.08 -0.42
N THR A 68 20.89 14.13 0.10
CA THR A 68 20.69 14.63 1.47
C THR A 68 19.43 15.51 1.52
N ARG A 69 18.25 14.89 1.53
CA ARG A 69 17.04 15.57 2.06
C ARG A 69 17.20 15.72 3.57
N PRO A 70 16.56 16.73 4.21
CA PRO A 70 16.61 16.86 5.67
C PRO A 70 16.17 15.55 6.33
N ASP A 71 16.89 15.09 7.36
CA ASP A 71 16.64 13.78 7.99
C ASP A 71 15.18 13.60 8.43
N PHE A 72 14.52 14.68 8.85
CA PHE A 72 13.10 14.70 9.20
C PHE A 72 12.19 14.30 8.04
N ALA A 73 12.47 14.79 6.83
CA ALA A 73 11.70 14.45 5.64
C ALA A 73 11.90 12.94 5.31
N ALA A 74 13.14 12.46 5.32
CA ALA A 74 13.41 11.05 5.04
C ALA A 74 12.69 10.11 6.03
N TRP A 75 12.66 10.45 7.32
CA TRP A 75 11.96 9.65 8.32
C TRP A 75 10.45 9.59 8.09
N GLU A 76 9.82 10.72 7.74
CA GLU A 76 8.39 10.76 7.41
C GLU A 76 8.06 9.84 6.24
N PHE A 77 8.83 9.92 5.15
CA PHE A 77 8.66 9.06 3.97
C PHE A 77 8.68 7.57 4.35
N TRP A 78 9.73 7.15 5.06
CA TRP A 78 9.89 5.76 5.47
C TRP A 78 8.78 5.31 6.44
N GLY A 79 8.34 6.20 7.32
CA GLY A 79 7.19 5.94 8.19
C GLY A 79 5.93 5.58 7.41
N TYR A 80 5.60 6.34 6.35
CA TYR A 80 4.43 6.05 5.52
C TYR A 80 4.57 4.74 4.74
N VAL A 81 5.69 4.54 4.03
CA VAL A 81 5.87 3.38 3.14
C VAL A 81 5.98 2.07 3.93
N VAL A 82 6.76 2.05 5.02
CA VAL A 82 6.91 0.85 5.87
C VAL A 82 5.59 0.51 6.55
N THR A 83 4.84 1.51 7.04
CA THR A 83 3.50 1.27 7.60
C THR A 83 2.58 0.67 6.55
N ALA A 84 2.54 1.21 5.33
CA ALA A 84 1.72 0.68 4.25
C ALA A 84 2.06 -0.79 3.95
N LEU A 85 3.35 -1.14 3.96
CA LEU A 85 3.86 -2.50 3.75
C LEU A 85 3.40 -3.49 4.83
N ILE A 86 3.19 -3.05 6.07
CA ILE A 86 2.80 -3.96 7.17
C ILE A 86 1.29 -4.22 7.19
N ILE A 87 0.50 -3.24 6.73
CA ILE A 87 -0.96 -3.27 6.87
C ILE A 87 -1.62 -4.42 6.10
N LEU A 88 -1.25 -4.65 4.83
CA LEU A 88 -1.87 -5.70 4.02
C LEU A 88 -1.46 -7.12 4.45
N PRO A 89 -0.19 -7.41 4.80
CA PRO A 89 0.19 -8.66 5.43
C PRO A 89 -0.56 -8.91 6.74
N GLY A 90 -0.70 -7.88 7.59
CA GLY A 90 -1.48 -7.97 8.83
C GLY A 90 -2.95 -8.32 8.55
N ALA A 91 -3.57 -7.68 7.56
CA ALA A 91 -4.93 -8.00 7.14
C ALA A 91 -5.06 -9.41 6.53
N ALA A 92 -4.05 -9.88 5.78
CA ALA A 92 -4.02 -11.22 5.24
C ALA A 92 -3.92 -12.28 6.35
N LEU A 93 -3.05 -12.07 7.35
CA LEU A 93 -2.94 -12.92 8.54
C LEU A 93 -4.27 -12.98 9.30
N TRP A 94 -4.93 -11.82 9.47
CA TRP A 94 -6.27 -11.77 10.06
C TRP A 94 -7.28 -12.58 9.26
N ALA A 95 -7.22 -12.53 7.93
CA ALA A 95 -8.12 -13.29 7.08
C ALA A 95 -7.92 -14.81 7.14
N PHE A 96 -6.74 -15.28 7.57
CA PHE A 96 -6.49 -16.69 7.86
C PHE A 96 -7.00 -17.09 9.25
N ALA A 97 -6.84 -16.22 10.24
CA ALA A 97 -7.31 -16.43 11.60
C ALA A 97 -8.84 -16.39 11.73
N GLU A 98 -9.49 -15.48 11.00
CA GLU A 98 -10.92 -15.23 11.06
C GLU A 98 -11.58 -15.52 9.69
N ARG A 99 -12.56 -16.43 9.67
CA ARG A 99 -13.23 -16.92 8.45
C ARG A 99 -14.68 -16.44 8.31
N THR A 100 -15.03 -15.34 8.97
CA THR A 100 -16.32 -14.67 8.85
C THR A 100 -16.21 -13.37 8.05
N LYS A 101 -17.32 -12.62 7.92
CA LYS A 101 -17.35 -11.30 7.26
C LYS A 101 -16.35 -10.29 7.81
N TRP A 102 -15.93 -10.44 9.08
CA TRP A 102 -14.94 -9.58 9.73
C TRP A 102 -13.58 -9.63 9.03
N SER A 103 -13.25 -10.75 8.41
CA SER A 103 -12.11 -10.91 7.51
C SER A 103 -12.14 -9.87 6.37
N SER A 104 -13.30 -9.70 5.73
CA SER A 104 -13.47 -8.75 4.62
C SER A 104 -13.50 -7.29 5.10
N VAL A 105 -14.03 -7.04 6.29
CA VAL A 105 -13.97 -5.71 6.92
C VAL A 105 -12.51 -5.31 7.18
N VAL A 106 -11.71 -6.20 7.77
CA VAL A 106 -10.30 -5.92 8.05
C VAL A 106 -9.49 -5.71 6.77
N LEU A 107 -9.72 -6.52 5.73
CA LEU A 107 -9.08 -6.31 4.45
C LEU A 107 -9.47 -4.96 3.81
N ALA A 108 -10.75 -4.57 3.90
CA ALA A 108 -11.20 -3.28 3.42
C ALA A 108 -10.53 -2.12 4.18
N VAL A 109 -10.50 -2.18 5.51
CA VAL A 109 -9.82 -1.17 6.33
C VAL A 109 -8.32 -1.11 6.02
N GLY A 110 -7.68 -2.26 5.84
CA GLY A 110 -6.26 -2.31 5.46
C GLY A 110 -6.00 -1.67 4.10
N ALA A 111 -6.78 -2.04 3.08
CA ALA A 111 -6.68 -1.45 1.75
C ALA A 111 -6.93 0.07 1.76
N PHE A 112 -7.96 0.53 2.48
CA PHE A 112 -8.23 1.95 2.66
C PHE A 112 -7.08 2.70 3.34
N THR A 113 -6.47 2.09 4.35
CA THR A 113 -5.31 2.66 5.03
C THR A 113 -4.13 2.83 4.07
N VAL A 114 -3.83 1.83 3.23
CA VAL A 114 -2.78 1.95 2.20
C VAL A 114 -3.07 3.09 1.23
N ILE A 115 -4.31 3.22 0.76
CA ILE A 115 -4.74 4.31 -0.13
C ILE A 115 -4.47 5.67 0.53
N PHE A 116 -4.87 5.83 1.80
CA PHE A 116 -4.66 7.07 2.53
C PHE A 116 -3.16 7.39 2.73
N LEU A 117 -2.35 6.40 3.09
CA LEU A 117 -0.91 6.59 3.26
C LEU A 117 -0.24 6.98 1.93
N GLN A 118 -0.63 6.36 0.81
CA GLN A 118 -0.13 6.75 -0.51
C GLN A 118 -0.57 8.15 -0.92
N PHE A 119 -1.82 8.52 -0.64
CA PHE A 119 -2.29 9.89 -0.86
C PHE A 119 -1.45 10.90 -0.07
N ARG A 120 -1.19 10.64 1.22
CA ARG A 120 -0.34 11.49 2.05
C ARG A 120 1.10 11.53 1.55
N LEU A 121 1.62 10.39 1.09
CA LEU A 121 2.96 10.31 0.49
C LEU A 121 3.07 11.20 -0.76
N ILE A 122 2.09 11.13 -1.67
CA ILE A 122 2.05 11.97 -2.88
C ILE A 122 1.89 13.45 -2.51
N GLN A 123 1.09 13.80 -1.50
CA GLN A 123 0.96 15.20 -1.07
C GLN A 123 2.26 15.79 -0.51
N LEU A 124 3.08 14.96 0.15
CA LEU A 124 4.31 15.39 0.80
C LEU A 124 5.54 15.32 -0.13
N TRP A 125 5.54 14.38 -1.08
CA TRP A 125 6.72 14.01 -1.89
C TRP A 125 6.49 14.07 -3.40
N GLY A 126 5.24 14.17 -3.85
CA GLY A 126 4.86 14.27 -5.26
C GLY A 126 4.78 15.70 -5.76
#